data_AF-A0A7V9PP78-F1
#
_entry.id   AF-A0A7V9PP78-F1
#
_cell.length_a   1.000
_cell.length_b   1.000
_cell.length_c   1.000
_cell.angle_alpha   90.00
_cell.angle_beta   90.00
_cell.angle_gamma   90.00
#
_symmetry.space_group_name_H-M   'P 1'
#
loop_
_entity.id
_entity.type
_entity.pdbx_description
1 polymer ?
#
loop_
_entity_poly.entity_id
_entity_poly.type
_entity_poly.pdbx_seq_one_letter_code
_entity_poly.pdbx_strand_id
1 'polypeptide(L)'
;MAARAQELASSEGDPTVEAEHLLLALAELPGTPAGDCLRLAGLSPARIRDRLEQDARAVLASVGVEVPGGQLGARPAAPARPRWGVSAKRALERSLEAAVDRGDHAIRPEHVLLGVLRSRVGVVARLLEREGLDGDALAARLG
;
A
#
# COMPACT_ATOMS: atom_id res chain seq x y z
N MET A 1 -9.23 8.48 -2.66
CA MET A 1 -8.33 7.49 -2.04
C MET A 1 -9.03 6.14 -1.81
N ALA A 2 -10.02 6.01 -0.91
CA ALA A 2 -10.64 4.70 -0.63
C ALA A 2 -11.25 3.99 -1.86
N ALA A 3 -12.06 4.71 -2.65
CA ALA A 3 -12.59 4.19 -3.91
C ALA A 3 -11.46 3.78 -4.89
N ARG A 4 -10.38 4.56 -4.92
CA ARG A 4 -9.22 4.28 -5.75
C ARG A 4 -8.48 3.01 -5.32
N ALA A 5 -8.35 2.77 -4.02
CA ALA A 5 -7.78 1.52 -3.50
C ALA A 5 -8.64 0.29 -3.88
N GLN A 6 -9.96 0.44 -3.91
CA GLN A 6 -10.87 -0.62 -4.41
C GLN A 6 -10.72 -0.87 -5.91
N GLU A 7 -10.59 0.19 -6.71
CA GLU A 7 -10.32 0.07 -8.15
C GLU A 7 -9.00 -0.65 -8.42
N LEU A 8 -7.94 -0.30 -7.68
CA LEU A 8 -6.63 -0.93 -7.80
C LEU A 8 -6.72 -2.44 -7.51
N ALA A 9 -7.30 -2.82 -6.36
CA ALA A 9 -7.50 -4.23 -6.02
C ALA A 9 -8.32 -4.97 -7.08
N SER A 10 -9.41 -4.38 -7.56
CA SER A 10 -10.22 -4.95 -8.63
C SER A 10 -9.43 -5.14 -9.93
N SER A 11 -8.64 -4.14 -10.34
CA SER A 11 -7.83 -4.19 -11.56
C SER A 11 -6.70 -5.21 -11.50
N GLU A 12 -6.18 -5.50 -10.31
CA GLU A 12 -5.13 -6.50 -10.08
C GLU A 12 -5.69 -7.93 -9.90
N GLY A 13 -7.02 -8.09 -9.84
CA GLY A 13 -7.66 -9.38 -9.62
C GLY A 13 -7.69 -9.79 -8.14
N ASP A 14 -7.55 -8.83 -7.22
CA ASP A 14 -7.52 -9.06 -5.79
C ASP A 14 -8.94 -9.00 -5.19
N PRO A 15 -9.37 -10.02 -4.44
CA PRO A 15 -10.71 -10.04 -3.82
C PRO A 15 -10.81 -9.10 -2.61
N THR A 16 -9.68 -8.64 -2.09
CA THR A 16 -9.58 -7.77 -0.91
C THR A 16 -8.72 -6.55 -1.17
N VAL A 17 -9.14 -5.41 -0.61
CA VAL A 17 -8.29 -4.23 -0.48
C VAL A 17 -7.37 -4.44 0.71
N GLU A 18 -6.09 -4.65 0.44
CA GLU A 18 -5.00 -4.69 1.43
C GLU A 18 -4.22 -3.35 1.49
N ALA A 19 -3.30 -3.22 2.43
CA ALA A 19 -2.58 -1.97 2.72
C ALA A 19 -1.74 -1.45 1.55
N GLU A 20 -1.23 -2.32 0.68
CA GLU A 20 -0.52 -1.97 -0.55
C GLU A 20 -1.39 -1.19 -1.54
N HIS A 21 -2.69 -1.49 -1.61
CA HIS A 21 -3.64 -0.76 -2.44
C HIS A 21 -3.90 0.64 -1.88
N LEU A 22 -3.92 0.78 -0.55
CA LEU A 22 -3.97 2.10 0.10
C LEU A 22 -2.67 2.88 -0.19
N LEU A 23 -1.50 2.25 -0.06
CA LEU A 23 -0.21 2.87 -0.35
C LEU A 23 -0.12 3.36 -1.81
N LEU A 24 -0.53 2.53 -2.78
CA LEU A 24 -0.61 2.91 -4.19
C LEU A 24 -1.58 4.05 -4.41
N ALA A 25 -2.78 3.99 -3.83
CA ALA A 25 -3.77 5.05 -3.95
C ALA A 25 -3.29 6.38 -3.34
N LEU A 26 -2.44 6.36 -2.30
CA LEU A 26 -1.82 7.54 -1.72
C LEU A 26 -0.69 8.10 -2.60
N ALA A 27 0.14 7.23 -3.18
CA ALA A 27 1.20 7.63 -4.10
C ALA A 27 0.66 8.29 -5.39
N GLU A 28 -0.59 8.00 -5.77
CA GLU A 28 -1.29 8.63 -6.90
C GLU A 28 -1.92 10.00 -6.58
N LEU A 29 -1.72 10.56 -5.37
CA LEU A 29 -2.26 11.87 -4.96
C LEU A 29 -1.17 12.96 -4.92
N PRO A 30 -0.71 13.47 -6.09
CA PRO A 30 0.28 14.54 -6.11
C PRO A 30 -0.23 15.81 -5.41
N GLY A 31 0.67 16.54 -4.75
CA GLY A 31 0.34 17.79 -4.04
C GLY A 31 -0.35 17.59 -2.69
N THR A 32 -0.47 16.36 -2.21
CA THR A 32 -0.87 16.06 -0.82
C THR A 32 0.36 15.75 0.04
N PRO A 33 0.36 16.02 1.36
CA PRO A 33 1.50 15.67 2.21
C PRO A 33 1.87 14.18 2.14
N ALA A 34 0.87 13.30 1.99
CA ALA A 34 1.09 11.87 1.80
C ALA A 34 1.80 11.54 0.48
N GLY A 35 1.25 12.01 -0.64
CA GLY A 35 1.82 11.75 -1.96
C GLY A 35 3.22 12.37 -2.11
N ASP A 36 3.43 13.58 -1.59
CA ASP A 36 4.74 14.24 -1.60
C ASP A 36 5.76 13.55 -0.70
N CYS A 37 5.37 13.04 0.47
CA CYS A 37 6.25 12.25 1.33
C CYS A 37 6.75 10.99 0.61
N LEU A 38 5.85 10.24 -0.03
CA LEU A 38 6.19 9.04 -0.80
C LEU A 38 7.08 9.38 -2.01
N ARG A 39 6.71 10.41 -2.79
CA ARG A 39 7.48 10.87 -3.94
C ARG A 39 8.90 11.28 -3.55
N LEU A 40 9.05 12.05 -2.48
CA LEU A 40 10.36 12.49 -1.97
C LEU A 40 11.17 11.35 -1.35
N ALA A 41 10.53 10.24 -1.00
CA ALA A 41 11.19 9.00 -0.59
C ALA A 41 11.56 8.09 -1.77
N GLY A 42 11.25 8.48 -3.02
CA GLY A 42 11.48 7.67 -4.21
C GLY A 42 10.39 6.63 -4.50
N LEU A 43 9.30 6.61 -3.71
CA LEU A 43 8.18 5.68 -3.87
C LEU A 43 7.12 6.25 -4.82
N SER A 44 7.37 6.15 -6.13
CA SER A 44 6.36 6.42 -7.15
C SER A 44 5.36 5.25 -7.28
N PRO A 45 4.14 5.47 -7.82
CA PRO A 45 3.21 4.37 -8.08
C PRO A 45 3.80 3.23 -8.93
N ALA A 46 4.62 3.57 -9.93
CA ALA A 46 5.30 2.57 -10.76
C ALA A 46 6.32 1.78 -9.95
N ARG A 47 7.15 2.48 -9.16
CA ARG A 47 8.16 1.84 -8.31
C ARG A 47 7.55 0.89 -7.28
N ILE A 48 6.44 1.29 -6.66
CA ILE A 48 5.70 0.46 -5.71
C ILE A 48 5.22 -0.82 -6.42
N ARG A 49 4.56 -0.72 -7.58
CA ARG A 49 4.09 -1.89 -8.35
C ARG A 49 5.24 -2.84 -8.74
N ASP A 50 6.30 -2.29 -9.31
CA ASP A 50 7.46 -3.07 -9.75
C ASP A 50 8.09 -3.84 -8.57
N ARG A 51 8.21 -3.18 -7.41
CA ARG A 51 8.76 -3.81 -6.21
C ARG A 51 7.85 -4.93 -5.68
N LEU A 52 6.54 -4.72 -5.64
CA LEU A 52 5.57 -5.75 -5.24
C LEU A 52 5.63 -6.97 -6.15
N GLU A 53 5.71 -6.77 -7.47
CA GLU A 53 5.82 -7.86 -8.43
C GLU A 53 7.14 -8.63 -8.25
N GLN A 54 8.26 -7.91 -8.10
CA GLN A 54 9.57 -8.51 -7.86
C GLN A 54 9.60 -9.33 -6.57
N ASP A 55 9.01 -8.82 -5.49
CA ASP A 55 8.93 -9.52 -4.21
C ASP A 55 8.05 -10.78 -4.32
N ALA A 56 6.90 -10.69 -4.97
CA ALA A 56 6.04 -11.85 -5.22
C ALA A 56 6.77 -12.93 -6.02
N ARG A 57 7.48 -12.53 -7.09
CA ARG A 57 8.28 -13.44 -7.92
C ARG A 57 9.42 -14.09 -7.13
N ALA A 58 10.12 -13.32 -6.30
CA ALA A 58 11.19 -13.85 -5.45
C ALA A 58 10.67 -14.86 -4.42
N VAL A 59 9.50 -14.62 -3.83
CA VAL A 59 8.85 -15.56 -2.91
C VAL A 59 8.47 -16.85 -3.63
N LEU A 60 7.86 -16.78 -4.81
CA LEU A 60 7.50 -17.96 -5.61
C LEU A 60 8.74 -18.76 -6.03
N ALA A 61 9.79 -18.09 -6.49
CA ALA A 61 11.03 -18.74 -6.86
C ALA A 61 11.69 -19.48 -5.68
N SER A 62 11.56 -18.96 -4.46
CA SER A 62 12.15 -19.60 -3.26
C SER A 62 11.54 -20.96 -2.92
N VAL A 63 10.33 -21.25 -3.41
CA VAL A 63 9.66 -22.56 -3.28
C VAL A 63 9.70 -23.38 -4.57
N GLY A 64 10.54 -23.00 -5.54
CA GLY A 64 10.70 -23.69 -6.82
C GLY A 64 9.59 -23.41 -7.84
N VAL A 65 8.76 -22.39 -7.62
CA VAL A 65 7.74 -21.96 -8.59
C VAL A 65 8.34 -20.87 -9.48
N GLU A 66 8.64 -21.25 -10.72
CA GLU A 66 8.99 -20.29 -11.76
C GLU A 66 7.71 -19.73 -12.38
N VAL A 67 7.65 -18.40 -12.49
CA VAL A 67 6.59 -17.70 -13.23
C VAL A 67 7.19 -17.29 -14.57
N PRO A 68 6.88 -17.98 -15.68
CA PRO A 68 7.31 -17.55 -17.00
C PRO A 68 6.82 -16.11 -17.26
N GLY A 69 7.63 -15.28 -17.89
CA GLY A 69 7.26 -13.91 -18.24
C GLY A 69 5.99 -13.88 -19.09
N GLY A 70 4.88 -13.50 -18.48
CA GLY A 70 3.54 -13.52 -19.06
C GLY A 70 2.49 -13.63 -17.96
N GLN A 71 1.28 -13.15 -18.20
CA GLN A 71 0.18 -13.18 -17.23
C GLN A 71 0.06 -14.60 -16.65
N LEU A 72 0.31 -14.73 -15.34
CA LEU A 72 -0.21 -15.83 -14.52
C LEU A 72 -1.64 -16.07 -15.00
N GLY A 73 -1.95 -17.29 -15.45
CA GLY A 73 -3.19 -17.60 -16.16
C GLY A 73 -4.40 -16.93 -15.53
N ALA A 74 -5.32 -16.42 -16.37
CA ALA A 74 -6.40 -15.51 -16.01
C ALA A 74 -6.83 -15.65 -14.54
N ARG A 75 -6.41 -14.69 -13.68
CA ARG A 75 -6.90 -14.62 -12.31
C ARG A 75 -8.43 -14.65 -12.38
N PRO A 76 -9.11 -15.45 -11.55
CA PRO A 76 -10.57 -15.42 -11.51
C PRO A 76 -11.02 -13.97 -11.36
N ALA A 77 -12.01 -13.56 -12.17
CA ALA A 77 -12.46 -12.18 -12.20
C ALA A 77 -12.77 -11.71 -10.77
N ALA A 78 -12.02 -10.71 -10.30
CA ALA A 78 -12.25 -10.15 -8.98
C ALA A 78 -13.67 -9.56 -8.89
N PRO A 79 -14.28 -9.54 -7.70
CA PRO A 79 -15.55 -8.86 -7.51
C PRO A 79 -15.40 -7.37 -7.88
N ALA A 80 -16.41 -6.82 -8.55
CA ALA A 80 -16.45 -5.39 -8.93
C ALA A 80 -16.25 -4.43 -7.74
N ARG A 81 -16.49 -4.91 -6.51
CA ARG A 81 -16.21 -4.21 -5.27
C ARG A 81 -15.48 -5.15 -4.30
N PRO A 82 -14.14 -5.08 -4.24
CA PRO A 82 -13.35 -5.85 -3.28
C PRO A 82 -13.72 -5.50 -1.84
N ARG A 83 -13.63 -6.49 -0.96
CA ARG A 83 -13.88 -6.30 0.48
C ARG A 83 -12.66 -5.69 1.14
N TRP A 84 -12.83 -5.03 2.28
CA TRP A 84 -11.69 -4.54 3.05
C TRP A 84 -10.97 -5.71 3.75
N GLY A 85 -9.70 -5.88 3.40
CA GLY A 85 -8.77 -6.84 3.98
C GLY A 85 -8.32 -6.47 5.38
N VAL A 86 -7.65 -7.39 6.06
CA VAL A 86 -7.22 -7.20 7.45
C VAL A 86 -6.16 -6.11 7.55
N SER A 87 -5.20 -6.07 6.63
CA SER A 87 -4.11 -5.10 6.70
C SER A 87 -4.61 -3.68 6.41
N ALA A 88 -5.54 -3.51 5.47
CA ALA A 88 -6.17 -2.23 5.19
C ALA A 88 -7.03 -1.73 6.35
N LYS A 89 -7.84 -2.62 6.98
CA LYS A 89 -8.63 -2.26 8.17
C LYS A 89 -7.75 -1.76 9.31
N ARG A 90 -6.67 -2.48 9.61
CA ARG A 90 -5.70 -2.06 10.64
C ARG A 90 -5.01 -0.74 10.29
N ALA A 91 -4.68 -0.52 9.03
CA ALA A 91 -4.13 0.76 8.59
C ALA A 91 -5.14 1.90 8.80
N LEU A 92 -6.42 1.68 8.52
CA LEU A 92 -7.48 2.67 8.74
C LEU A 92 -7.75 2.92 10.23
N GLU A 93 -7.74 1.89 11.08
CA GLU A 93 -7.82 2.03 12.54
C GLU A 93 -6.70 2.93 13.05
N ARG A 94 -5.45 2.65 12.67
CA ARG A 94 -4.29 3.49 13.03
C ARG A 94 -4.35 4.91 12.43
N SER A 95 -5.00 5.08 11.28
CA SER A 95 -5.21 6.40 10.70
C SER A 95 -6.19 7.25 11.50
N LEU A 96 -7.22 6.61 12.08
CA LEU A 96 -8.14 7.27 12.98
C LEU A 96 -7.42 7.66 14.27
N GLU A 97 -6.64 6.75 14.86
CA GLU A 97 -5.80 7.06 16.02
C GLU A 97 -4.89 8.26 15.74
N ALA A 98 -4.19 8.27 14.60
CA ALA A 98 -3.31 9.38 14.22
C ALA A 98 -4.04 10.72 14.06
N ALA A 99 -5.26 10.72 13.50
CA ALA A 99 -6.07 11.93 13.39
C ALA A 99 -6.51 12.45 14.77
N VAL A 100 -6.92 11.54 15.65
CA VAL A 100 -7.34 11.86 17.03
C VAL A 100 -6.16 12.40 17.84
N ASP A 101 -4.99 11.75 17.78
CA ASP A 101 -3.78 12.18 18.47
C ASP A 101 -3.34 13.60 18.07
N ARG A 102 -3.63 13.98 16.82
CA ARG A 102 -3.33 15.32 16.27
C ARG A 102 -4.43 16.35 16.54
N GLY A 103 -5.55 15.95 17.14
CA GLY A 103 -6.71 16.81 17.33
C GLY A 103 -7.45 17.18 16.03
N ASP A 104 -7.21 16.44 14.95
CA ASP A 104 -7.84 16.69 13.66
C ASP A 104 -9.27 16.15 13.63
N HIS A 105 -10.18 16.93 13.04
CA HIS A 105 -11.60 16.60 12.95
C HIS A 105 -11.96 15.73 11.72
N ALA A 106 -10.97 15.34 10.93
CA ALA A 106 -11.15 14.52 9.73
C ALA A 106 -9.92 13.65 9.43
N ILE A 107 -10.16 12.46 8.88
CA ILE A 107 -9.10 11.60 8.35
C ILE A 107 -8.69 12.13 6.97
N ARG A 108 -7.42 12.51 6.83
CA ARG A 108 -6.79 13.01 5.60
C ARG A 108 -5.77 11.99 5.05
N PRO A 109 -5.32 12.11 3.79
CA PRO A 109 -4.34 11.18 3.21
C PRO A 109 -3.10 10.94 4.08
N GLU A 110 -2.59 11.97 4.74
CA GLU A 110 -1.45 11.89 5.66
C GLU A 110 -1.71 10.98 6.86
N HIS A 111 -2.92 11.00 7.42
CA HIS A 111 -3.31 10.08 8.51
C HIS A 111 -3.35 8.64 8.02
N VAL A 112 -3.88 8.43 6.81
CA VAL A 112 -3.91 7.09 6.21
C VAL A 112 -2.49 6.60 5.95
N LEU A 113 -1.60 7.46 5.45
CA LEU A 113 -0.21 7.10 5.24
C LEU A 113 0.49 6.75 6.56
N LEU A 114 0.26 7.49 7.65
CA LEU A 114 0.78 7.13 8.98
C LEU A 114 0.29 5.74 9.42
N GLY A 115 -1.01 5.47 9.24
CA GLY A 115 -1.59 4.17 9.57
C GLY A 115 -1.02 3.00 8.74
N VAL A 116 -0.66 3.27 7.48
CA VAL A 116 0.01 2.33 6.59
C VAL A 116 1.47 2.11 6.99
N LEU A 117 2.23 3.18 7.21
CA LEU A 117 3.67 3.15 7.54
C LEU A 117 3.95 2.51 8.91
N ARG A 118 3.04 2.66 9.89
CA ARG A 118 3.16 2.02 11.22
C ARG A 118 2.98 0.49 11.19
N SER A 119 2.75 -0.12 10.03
CA SER A 119 2.71 -1.58 9.92
C SER A 119 4.11 -2.18 10.02
N ARG A 120 4.34 -3.01 11.05
CA ARG A 120 5.61 -3.74 11.21
C ARG A 120 5.68 -5.08 10.48
N VAL A 121 4.55 -5.52 9.93
CA VAL A 121 4.42 -6.79 9.22
C VAL A 121 3.59 -6.62 7.96
N GLY A 122 3.69 -7.59 7.06
CA GLY A 122 2.92 -7.64 5.82
C GLY A 122 3.67 -7.07 4.62
N VAL A 123 2.92 -6.87 3.54
CA VAL A 123 3.45 -6.51 2.22
C VAL A 123 4.14 -5.14 2.25
N VAL A 124 3.48 -4.12 2.83
CA VAL A 124 4.05 -2.77 2.91
C VAL A 124 5.34 -2.73 3.73
N ALA A 125 5.40 -3.42 4.88
CA ALA A 125 6.59 -3.44 5.72
C ALA A 125 7.80 -4.02 4.96
N ARG A 126 7.60 -5.13 4.24
CA ARG A 126 8.63 -5.73 3.40
C ARG A 126 9.01 -4.83 2.24
N LEU A 127 8.05 -4.18 1.59
CA LEU A 127 8.35 -3.23 0.50
C LEU A 127 9.28 -2.12 0.98
N LEU A 128 9.01 -1.52 2.15
CA LEU A 128 9.86 -0.49 2.73
C LEU A 128 11.26 -1.01 3.04
N GLU A 129 11.37 -2.18 3.69
CA GLU A 129 12.64 -2.84 3.97
C GLU A 129 13.47 -3.06 2.69
N ARG A 130 12.81 -3.53 1.63
CA ARG A 130 13.44 -3.80 0.34
C ARG A 130 13.86 -2.55 -0.44
N GLU A 131 13.20 -1.43 -0.22
CA GLU A 131 13.58 -0.12 -0.74
C GLU A 131 14.60 0.59 0.17
N GLY A 132 15.00 -0.03 1.29
CA GLY A 132 15.93 0.56 2.26
C GLY A 132 15.33 1.75 3.01
N LEU A 133 14.01 1.77 3.17
CA LEU A 133 13.26 2.85 3.80
C LEU A 133 12.79 2.45 5.19
N ASP A 134 12.93 3.37 6.14
CA ASP A 134 12.37 3.26 7.48
C ASP A 134 10.99 3.93 7.53
N GLY A 135 9.96 3.14 7.87
CA GLY A 135 8.58 3.61 7.97
C GLY A 135 8.38 4.66 9.06
N ASP A 136 9.09 4.57 10.18
CA ASP A 136 9.01 5.55 11.27
C ASP A 136 9.68 6.87 10.85
N ALA A 137 10.80 6.78 10.13
CA ALA A 137 11.47 7.96 9.56
C ALA A 137 10.59 8.67 8.51
N LEU A 138 9.85 7.93 7.69
CA LEU A 138 8.88 8.51 6.75
C LEU A 138 7.67 9.11 7.48
N ALA A 139 7.17 8.44 8.52
CA ALA A 139 6.07 8.94 9.33
C ALA A 139 6.40 10.28 10.00
N ALA A 140 7.64 10.45 10.49
CA ALA A 140 8.11 11.69 11.09
C ALA A 140 8.07 12.91 10.13
N ARG A 141 8.05 12.69 8.81
CA ARG A 141 7.94 13.76 7.80
C ARG A 141 6.51 14.31 7.64
N LEU A 142 5.52 13.61 8.17
CA LEU A 142 4.09 13.94 8.03
C LEU A 142 3.55 14.76 9.21
N GLY A 143 4.43 15.24 10.10
CA GLY A 143 4.13 16.14 11.22
C GLY A 143 3.28 15.51 12.31
#